data_AF-A0A314L8X9-F1
#
_entry.id   AF-A0A314L8X9-F1
#
_cell.length_a   1.000
_cell.length_b   1.000
_cell.length_c   1.000
_cell.angle_alpha   90.00
_cell.angle_beta   90.00
_cell.angle_gamma   90.00
#
_symmetry.space_group_name_H-M   'P 1'
#
loop_
_entity.id
_entity.type
_entity.pdbx_description
1 polymer ?
#
loop_
_entity_poly.entity_id
_entity_poly.type
_entity_poly.pdbx_seq_one_letter_code
_entity_poly.pdbx_strand_id
1 'polypeptide(L)'
;YEMTGNLFLFEFPNRSMAEQILQGEWRWKKCKLHLEWWNPTAGCIPNSLTVKTSWIRAMVVPLHLWSQKIFKEIGDLRGGWKATVEETDLKNHLKWARIEIVGDDRN
;
A
#
# COMPACT_ATOMS: atom_id res chain seq x y z
N TYR A 1 10.88 -6.68 -10.90
CA TYR A 1 9.56 -6.73 -10.23
C TYR A 1 8.73 -5.52 -10.66
N GLU A 2 7.45 -5.69 -10.99
CA GLU A 2 6.55 -4.57 -11.27
C GLU A 2 6.16 -3.89 -9.94
N MET A 3 6.23 -2.55 -9.89
CA MET A 3 5.94 -1.80 -8.66
C MET A 3 4.55 -1.17 -8.71
N THR A 4 4.37 -0.13 -9.52
CA THR A 4 3.09 0.57 -9.71
C THR A 4 3.18 1.38 -11.01
N GLY A 5 2.13 1.30 -11.84
CA GLY A 5 2.11 1.99 -13.13
C GLY A 5 3.26 1.54 -14.04
N ASN A 6 4.06 2.49 -14.52
CA ASN A 6 5.18 2.22 -15.43
C ASN A 6 6.53 2.06 -14.70
N LEU A 7 6.52 1.78 -13.39
CA LEU A 7 7.73 1.63 -12.58
C LEU A 7 8.10 0.15 -12.40
N PHE A 8 9.38 -0.16 -12.65
CA PHE A 8 9.93 -1.50 -12.53
C PHE A 8 11.19 -1.47 -11.67
N LEU A 9 11.32 -2.45 -10.78
CA LEU A 9 12.51 -2.66 -9.97
C LEU A 9 13.40 -3.72 -10.61
N PHE A 10 14.67 -3.37 -10.80
CA PHE A 10 15.73 -4.26 -11.26
C PHE A 10 16.69 -4.55 -10.11
N GLU A 11 16.93 -5.82 -9.85
CA GLU A 11 17.89 -6.28 -8.85
C GLU A 11 19.15 -6.76 -9.55
N PHE A 12 20.31 -6.30 -9.08
CA PHE A 12 21.61 -6.65 -9.65
C PHE A 12 22.47 -7.38 -8.61
N PRO A 13 23.32 -8.33 -9.04
CA PRO A 13 24.15 -9.12 -8.12
C PRO A 13 25.13 -8.30 -7.29
N ASN A 14 25.54 -7.12 -7.78
CA ASN A 14 26.41 -6.20 -7.06
C ASN A 14 26.22 -4.76 -7.51
N ARG A 15 26.68 -3.82 -6.67
CA ARG A 15 26.57 -2.38 -6.88
C ARG A 15 27.32 -1.89 -8.14
N SER A 16 28.50 -2.42 -8.42
CA SER A 16 29.31 -2.01 -9.57
C SER A 16 28.58 -2.25 -10.90
N MET A 17 27.86 -3.37 -11.02
CA MET A 17 27.05 -3.66 -12.19
C MET A 17 25.89 -2.66 -12.32
N ALA A 18 25.19 -2.35 -11.23
CA ALA A 18 24.13 -1.36 -11.24
C ALA A 18 24.65 0.04 -11.64
N GLU A 19 25.83 0.44 -11.15
CA GLU A 19 26.48 1.71 -11.50
C GLU A 19 26.80 1.79 -13.01
N GLN A 20 27.35 0.72 -13.60
CA GLN A 20 27.64 0.68 -15.03
C GLN A 20 26.36 0.79 -15.87
N ILE A 21 25.30 0.10 -15.46
CA ILE A 21 24.01 0.16 -16.15
C ILE A 21 23.41 1.57 -16.04
N LEU A 22 23.48 2.23 -14.88
CA LEU A 22 22.96 3.58 -14.68
C LEU A 22 23.62 4.66 -15.58
N GLN A 23 24.86 4.46 -15.98
CA GLN A 23 25.58 5.40 -16.87
C GLN A 23 25.14 5.29 -18.34
N GLY A 24 24.45 4.22 -18.72
CA GLY A 24 24.02 3.98 -20.09
C GLY A 24 22.70 4.66 -20.47
N GLU A 25 22.48 4.86 -21.78
CA GLU A 25 21.14 5.14 -22.31
C GLU A 25 20.46 3.85 -22.72
N TRP A 26 19.30 3.59 -22.13
CA TRP A 26 18.53 2.37 -22.39
C TRP A 26 17.25 2.69 -23.14
N ARG A 27 16.93 1.86 -24.13
CA ARG A 27 15.68 1.94 -24.88
C ARG A 27 15.03 0.58 -24.93
N TRP A 28 13.74 0.53 -24.62
CA TRP A 28 12.92 -0.64 -24.85
C TRP A 28 11.88 -0.31 -25.92
N LYS A 29 11.95 -1.02 -27.06
CA LYS A 29 11.19 -0.71 -28.27
C LYS A 29 11.53 0.71 -28.74
N LYS A 30 10.55 1.62 -28.68
CA LYS A 30 10.70 3.03 -29.05
C LYS A 30 10.69 3.97 -27.83
N CYS A 31 10.69 3.41 -26.61
CA CYS A 31 10.63 4.17 -25.37
C CYS A 31 12.02 4.23 -24.73
N LYS A 32 12.45 5.43 -24.32
CA LYS A 32 13.65 5.60 -23.50
C LYS A 32 13.31 5.21 -22.07
N LEU A 33 14.16 4.37 -21.46
CA LEU A 33 14.06 4.00 -20.06
C LEU A 33 14.85 5.02 -19.23
N HIS A 34 14.21 5.57 -18.20
CA HIS A 34 14.88 6.37 -17.18
C HIS A 34 15.22 5.45 -16.00
N LEU A 35 16.51 5.26 -15.76
CA LEU A 35 16.99 4.44 -14.65
C LEU A 35 17.47 5.35 -13.52
N GLU A 36 17.11 4.99 -12.30
CA GLU A 36 17.52 5.69 -11.08
C GLU A 36 17.77 4.67 -9.96
N TRP A 37 18.51 5.10 -8.93
CA TRP A 37 18.66 4.28 -7.73
C TRP A 37 17.33 4.12 -7.02
N TRP A 38 17.00 2.89 -6.66
CA TRP A 38 15.81 2.62 -5.87
C TRP A 38 15.90 3.28 -4.50
N ASN A 39 14.77 3.80 -4.02
CA ASN A 39 14.60 4.29 -2.67
C ASN A 39 13.34 3.66 -2.05
N PRO A 40 13.24 3.60 -0.70
CA PRO A 40 12.11 2.93 -0.03
C PRO A 40 10.73 3.48 -0.36
N THR A 41 10.65 4.72 -0.86
CA THR A 41 9.40 5.38 -1.24
C THR A 41 9.10 5.29 -2.74
N ALA A 42 9.98 4.70 -3.55
CA ALA A 42 9.75 4.54 -4.97
C ALA A 42 8.50 3.67 -5.19
N GLY A 43 7.59 4.13 -6.05
CA GLY A 43 6.31 3.48 -6.29
C GLY A 43 5.26 3.67 -5.17
N CYS A 44 5.59 4.34 -4.06
CA CYS A 44 4.58 4.72 -3.08
C CYS A 44 3.69 5.84 -3.63
N ILE A 45 2.46 5.90 -3.11
CA ILE A 45 1.53 6.99 -3.39
C ILE A 45 2.14 8.30 -2.85
N PRO A 46 2.26 9.38 -3.65
CA PRO A 46 2.80 10.65 -3.18
C PRO A 46 1.97 11.21 -2.03
N ASN A 47 2.62 11.84 -1.04
CA ASN A 47 1.93 12.51 0.07
C ASN A 47 0.96 13.63 -0.40
N SER A 48 1.18 14.18 -1.60
CA SER A 48 0.30 15.17 -2.22
C SER A 48 -0.98 14.58 -2.80
N LEU A 49 -1.07 13.25 -2.93
CA LEU A 49 -2.26 12.58 -3.39
C LEU A 49 -3.16 12.30 -2.18
N THR A 50 -4.23 13.08 -2.04
CA THR A 50 -5.26 12.83 -1.02
C THR A 50 -5.91 11.49 -1.29
N VAL A 51 -5.58 10.49 -0.47
CA VAL A 51 -6.25 9.20 -0.49
C VAL A 51 -7.62 9.40 0.13
N LYS A 52 -8.70 9.17 -0.61
CA LYS A 52 -10.07 9.38 -0.10
C LYS A 52 -10.47 8.39 1.00
N THR A 53 -9.93 7.17 0.94
CA THR A 53 -10.15 6.10 1.92
C THR A 53 -8.93 5.21 2.07
N SER A 54 -8.65 4.80 3.30
CA SER A 54 -7.58 3.87 3.62
C SER A 54 -8.15 2.63 4.28
N TRP A 55 -7.44 1.50 4.15
CA TRP A 55 -7.83 0.25 4.78
C TRP A 55 -6.91 -0.07 5.95
N ILE A 56 -7.50 -0.35 7.10
CA ILE A 56 -6.77 -0.93 8.24
C ILE A 56 -7.10 -2.41 8.37
N ARG A 57 -6.09 -3.17 8.81
CA ARG A 57 -6.22 -4.59 9.10
C ARG A 57 -5.96 -4.82 10.57
N ALA A 58 -7.03 -5.12 11.32
CA ALA A 58 -6.92 -5.47 12.73
C ALA A 58 -6.60 -6.96 12.86
N MET A 59 -5.37 -7.25 13.28
CA MET A 59 -4.89 -8.62 13.50
C MET A 59 -5.29 -9.07 14.91
N VAL A 60 -5.68 -10.35 15.05
CA VAL A 60 -5.97 -10.97 16.35
C VAL A 60 -7.10 -10.27 17.11
N VAL A 61 -8.26 -10.10 16.47
CA VAL A 61 -9.47 -9.60 17.14
C VAL A 61 -10.13 -10.76 17.89
N PRO A 62 -10.30 -10.68 19.23
CA PRO A 62 -11.02 -11.70 19.98
C PRO A 62 -12.46 -11.87 19.48
N LEU A 63 -12.95 -13.11 19.43
CA LEU A 63 -14.29 -13.41 18.89
C LEU A 63 -15.42 -12.67 19.64
N HIS A 64 -15.27 -12.46 20.94
CA HIS A 64 -16.24 -11.72 21.75
C HIS A 64 -16.27 -10.21 21.44
N LEU A 65 -15.22 -9.67 20.85
CA LEU A 65 -15.14 -8.28 20.36
C LEU A 65 -15.52 -8.19 18.88
N TRP A 66 -15.86 -9.29 18.22
CA TRP A 66 -16.17 -9.33 16.79
C TRP A 66 -17.58 -8.84 16.50
N SER A 67 -17.77 -7.53 16.58
CA SER A 67 -19.03 -6.84 16.34
C SER A 67 -18.81 -5.56 15.55
N GLN A 68 -19.82 -5.16 14.79
CA GLN A 68 -19.80 -3.92 14.01
C GLN A 68 -19.54 -2.69 14.89
N LYS A 69 -20.07 -2.68 16.13
CA LYS A 69 -19.84 -1.60 17.09
C LYS A 69 -18.35 -1.42 17.39
N ILE A 70 -17.63 -2.52 17.66
CA ILE A 70 -16.20 -2.48 17.95
C ILE A 70 -15.40 -2.05 16.71
N PHE A 71 -15.75 -2.56 15.52
CA PHE A 71 -15.06 -2.16 14.29
C PHE A 71 -15.27 -0.70 13.95
N LYS A 72 -16.47 -0.18 14.19
CA LYS A 72 -16.75 1.25 14.07
C LYS A 72 -15.87 2.07 15.00
N GLU A 73 -15.81 1.71 16.27
CA GLU A 73 -15.00 2.40 17.27
C GLU A 73 -13.50 2.39 16.91
N ILE A 74 -12.97 1.26 16.43
CA ILE A 74 -11.58 1.16 15.95
C ILE A 74 -11.34 2.08 14.74
N GLY A 75 -12.27 2.11 13.78
CA GLY A 75 -12.16 2.97 12.60
C GLY A 75 -12.23 4.46 12.97
N ASP A 76 -13.17 4.82 13.84
CA ASP A 76 -13.36 6.18 14.34
C ASP A 76 -12.12 6.69 15.08
N LEU A 77 -11.46 5.84 15.88
CA LEU A 77 -10.21 6.19 16.56
C LEU A 77 -9.01 6.44 15.62
N ARG A 78 -9.05 5.93 14.38
CA ARG A 78 -7.94 6.06 13.42
C ARG A 78 -8.14 7.14 12.36
N GLY A 79 -9.37 7.42 11.97
CA GLY A 79 -9.66 8.41 10.94
C GLY A 79 -11.14 8.56 10.59
N GLY A 80 -12.06 7.97 11.36
CA GLY A 80 -13.48 7.92 11.00
C GLY A 80 -13.80 6.64 10.22
N TRP A 81 -14.66 5.79 10.80
CA TRP A 81 -15.13 4.57 10.16
C TRP A 81 -16.04 4.88 8.96
N LYS A 82 -15.81 4.19 7.84
CA LYS A 82 -16.68 4.24 6.67
C LYS A 82 -17.42 2.93 6.43
N ALA A 83 -16.69 1.82 6.49
CA ALA A 83 -17.24 0.51 6.20
C ALA A 83 -16.40 -0.60 6.81
N THR A 84 -16.98 -1.79 6.88
CA THR A 84 -16.28 -3.04 7.16
C THR A 84 -16.51 -3.95 5.94
N VAL A 85 -15.54 -4.79 5.56
CA VAL A 85 -15.77 -5.72 4.43
C VAL A 85 -16.76 -6.81 4.80
N GLU A 86 -17.53 -7.26 3.81
CA GLU A 86 -18.57 -8.28 3.98
C GLU A 86 -18.04 -9.56 4.66
N GLU A 87 -16.83 -10.02 4.32
CA GLU A 87 -16.21 -11.19 4.96
C GLU A 87 -16.01 -11.03 6.48
N THR A 88 -15.74 -9.80 6.94
CA THR A 88 -15.60 -9.48 8.36
C THR A 88 -16.97 -9.45 9.04
N ASP A 89 -17.99 -8.89 8.38
CA ASP A 89 -19.36 -8.85 8.91
C ASP A 89 -19.99 -10.24 8.98
N LEU A 90 -19.76 -11.08 7.96
CA LEU A 90 -20.21 -12.47 7.88
C LEU A 90 -19.38 -13.43 8.75
N LYS A 91 -18.29 -12.96 9.39
CA LYS A 91 -17.37 -13.80 10.21
C LYS A 91 -16.76 -14.98 9.45
N ASN A 92 -16.66 -14.89 8.12
CA ASN A 92 -16.15 -15.98 7.27
C ASN A 92 -14.66 -16.27 7.54
N HIS A 93 -13.90 -15.24 7.91
CA HIS A 93 -12.46 -15.32 8.15
C HIS A 93 -12.03 -14.58 9.43
N LEU A 94 -12.16 -15.24 10.58
CA LEU A 94 -11.81 -14.71 11.92
C LEU A 94 -10.30 -14.51 12.18
N LYS A 95 -9.47 -14.45 11.12
CA LYS A 95 -8.02 -14.23 11.24
C LYS A 95 -7.69 -12.74 11.38
N TRP A 96 -8.49 -11.87 10.78
CA TRP A 96 -8.28 -10.43 10.74
C TRP A 96 -9.58 -9.73 10.36
N ALA A 97 -9.81 -8.53 10.91
CA ALA A 97 -10.90 -7.67 10.48
C ALA A 97 -10.37 -6.59 9.52
N ARG A 98 -11.08 -6.33 8.43
CA ARG A 98 -10.75 -5.24 7.51
C ARG A 98 -11.74 -4.11 7.66
N ILE A 99 -11.22 -2.92 7.95
CA ILE A 99 -12.03 -1.74 8.23
C ILE A 99 -11.58 -0.65 7.26
N GLU A 100 -12.54 -0.03 6.59
CA GLU A 100 -12.32 1.16 5.78
C GLU A 100 -12.46 2.40 6.65
N ILE A 101 -11.47 3.28 6.57
CA ILE A 101 -11.48 4.58 7.24
C ILE A 101 -11.40 5.71 6.22
N VAL A 102 -11.82 6.91 6.63
CA VAL A 102 -11.53 8.11 5.84
C VAL A 102 -10.01 8.21 5.70
N GLY A 103 -9.55 8.48 4.48
CA GLY A 103 -8.13 8.66 4.27
C GLY A 103 -7.66 9.93 4.95
N ASP A 104 -6.40 9.89 5.39
CA ASP A 104 -5.81 10.93 6.20
C ASP A 104 -5.61 12.18 5.32
N ASP A 105 -6.47 13.20 5.50
CA ASP A 105 -6.21 14.56 5.01
C ASP A 105 -5.07 15.15 5.87
N ARG A 106 -3.88 14.57 5.79
CA ARG A 106 -2.69 15.16 6.42
C ARG A 106 -2.28 16.38 5.60
N ASN A 107 -2.86 17.52 5.94
CA ASN A 107 -2.30 18.82 5.66
C ASN A 107 -1.14 19.08 6.63
#